data_AF-A0A1F2XC34-F1
#
_entry.id   AF-A0A1F2XC34-F1
#
_cell.length_a   1.000
_cell.length_b   1.000
_cell.length_c   1.000
_cell.angle_alpha   90.00
_cell.angle_beta   90.00
_cell.angle_gamma   90.00
#
_symmetry.space_group_name_H-M   'P 1'
#
loop_
_entity.id
_entity.type
_entity.pdbx_description
1 polymer ?
#
loop_
_entity_poly.entity_id
_entity_poly.type
_entity_poly.pdbx_seq_one_letter_code
_entity_poly.pdbx_strand_id
1 'polypeptide(L)'
;MIGEFIELAKQYLKDAILAPARRLGRLAGFSFAAALLFILAALFLGVVALRVIVAVMPDGAIWSGLGYLAAAVVLLGITGGVMWRATK
;
A
#
# COMPACT_ATOMS: atom_id res chain seq x y z
N MET A 1 -33.46 -10.12 38.86
CA MET A 1 -33.69 -8.68 38.65
C MET A 1 -32.40 -7.89 38.46
N ILE A 2 -31.66 -7.44 39.50
CA ILE A 2 -30.45 -6.59 39.28
C ILE A 2 -29.34 -7.31 38.49
N GLY A 3 -29.12 -8.60 38.73
CA GLY A 3 -28.14 -9.40 37.98
C GLY A 3 -28.48 -9.54 36.49
N GLU A 4 -29.76 -9.69 36.15
CA GLU A 4 -30.21 -9.77 34.76
C GLU A 4 -30.06 -8.44 34.02
N PHE A 5 -30.31 -7.31 34.69
CA PHE A 5 -30.04 -5.99 34.11
C PHE A 5 -28.55 -5.76 33.83
N ILE A 6 -27.67 -6.23 34.72
CA ILE A 6 -26.22 -6.18 34.51
C ILE A 6 -25.80 -7.07 33.34
N GLU A 7 -26.35 -8.28 33.23
CA GLU A 7 -26.10 -9.14 32.07
C GLU A 7 -26.57 -8.53 30.76
N LEU A 8 -27.78 -7.98 30.73
CA LEU A 8 -28.35 -7.32 29.56
C LEU A 8 -27.48 -6.14 29.11
N ALA A 9 -27.08 -5.28 30.05
CA ALA A 9 -26.19 -4.14 29.77
C ALA A 9 -24.84 -4.59 29.21
N LYS A 10 -24.26 -5.68 29.74
CA LYS A 10 -23.00 -6.26 29.27
C LYS A 10 -23.13 -6.84 27.86
N GLN A 11 -24.29 -7.42 27.56
CA GLN A 11 -24.62 -7.97 26.24
C GLN A 11 -24.79 -6.86 25.20
N TYR A 12 -25.51 -5.78 25.54
CA TYR A 12 -25.60 -4.57 24.71
C TYR A 12 -24.23 -3.95 24.43
N LEU A 13 -23.35 -3.84 25.44
CA LEU A 13 -22.00 -3.32 25.25
C LEU A 13 -21.15 -4.21 24.33
N LYS A 14 -21.34 -5.53 24.41
CA LYS A 14 -20.67 -6.48 23.52
C LYS A 14 -21.12 -6.32 22.07
N ASP A 15 -22.42 -6.20 21.84
CA ASP A 15 -22.97 -6.13 20.48
C ASP A 15 -22.82 -4.73 19.87
N ALA A 16 -22.99 -3.68 20.66
CA ALA A 16 -22.89 -2.30 20.18
C ALA A 16 -21.46 -1.81 19.96
N ILE A 17 -20.47 -2.34 20.71
CA ILE A 17 -19.10 -1.78 20.71
C ILE A 17 -18.06 -2.82 20.32
N LEU A 18 -18.05 -3.99 20.95
CA LEU A 18 -17.01 -5.00 20.71
C LEU A 18 -17.14 -5.67 19.34
N ALA A 19 -18.35 -6.02 18.91
CA ALA A 19 -18.58 -6.61 17.60
C ALA A 19 -18.16 -5.69 16.43
N PRO A 20 -18.55 -4.39 16.39
CA PRO A 20 -18.08 -3.48 15.34
C PRO A 20 -16.60 -3.15 15.46
N ALA A 21 -16.05 -2.96 16.66
CA ALA A 21 -14.61 -2.71 16.84
C ALA A 21 -13.76 -3.87 16.31
N ARG A 22 -14.19 -5.12 16.51
CA ARG A 22 -13.48 -6.29 16.00
C ARG A 22 -13.53 -6.39 14.47
N ARG A 23 -14.63 -5.99 13.85
CA ARG A 23 -14.77 -5.91 12.38
C ARG A 23 -13.87 -4.82 11.80
N LEU A 24 -13.86 -3.64 12.42
CA LEU A 24 -12.98 -2.53 12.03
C LEU A 24 -11.50 -2.91 12.18
N GLY A 25 -11.12 -3.54 13.29
CA GLY A 25 -9.74 -4.00 13.49
C GLY A 25 -9.30 -5.05 12.46
N ARG A 26 -10.18 -5.99 12.10
CA ARG A 26 -9.90 -6.99 11.06
C ARG A 26 -9.76 -6.35 9.67
N LEU A 27 -10.65 -5.43 9.32
CA LEU A 27 -10.58 -4.70 8.06
C LEU A 27 -9.31 -3.84 7.99
N ALA A 28 -8.98 -3.11 9.06
CA ALA A 28 -7.75 -2.32 9.14
C ALA A 28 -6.51 -3.21 8.99
N GLY A 29 -6.50 -4.38 9.62
CA GLY A 29 -5.42 -5.36 9.47
C GLY A 29 -5.27 -5.85 8.02
N PHE A 30 -6.36 -6.18 7.34
CA PHE A 30 -6.32 -6.58 5.93
C PHE A 30 -5.88 -5.44 5.01
N SER A 31 -6.37 -4.22 5.23
CA SER A 31 -5.97 -3.05 4.46
C SER A 31 -4.47 -2.74 4.63
N PHE A 32 -3.95 -2.87 5.85
CA PHE A 32 -2.52 -2.69 6.11
C PHE A 32 -1.67 -3.76 5.42
N ALA A 33 -2.07 -5.04 5.54
CA ALA A 33 -1.38 -6.13 4.87
C ALA A 33 -1.41 -5.98 3.34
N ALA A 34 -2.55 -5.59 2.78
CA ALA A 34 -2.68 -5.31 1.36
C ALA A 34 -1.76 -4.15 0.93
N ALA A 35 -1.75 -3.04 1.68
CA ALA A 35 -0.85 -1.92 1.41
C ALA A 35 0.63 -2.35 1.42
N LEU A 36 1.03 -3.18 2.38
CA LEU A 36 2.38 -3.73 2.46
C LEU A 36 2.73 -4.56 1.22
N LEU A 37 1.82 -5.42 0.76
CA LEU A 37 2.02 -6.21 -0.45
C LEU A 37 2.15 -5.32 -1.70
N PHE A 38 1.34 -4.27 -1.80
CA PHE A 38 1.45 -3.30 -2.90
C PHE A 38 2.76 -2.53 -2.89
N ILE A 39 3.26 -2.15 -1.71
CA ILE A 39 4.58 -1.50 -1.56
C ILE A 39 5.68 -2.45 -2.07
N LEU A 40 5.64 -3.73 -1.67
CA LEU A 40 6.62 -4.71 -2.13
C LEU A 40 6.53 -4.94 -3.64
N ALA A 41 5.32 -5.07 -4.19
CA ALA A 41 5.11 -5.22 -5.63
C ALA A 41 5.66 -4.01 -6.41
N ALA A 42 5.39 -2.79 -5.94
CA ALA A 42 5.90 -1.57 -6.55
C ALA A 42 7.44 -1.51 -6.52
N LEU A 43 8.05 -1.94 -5.42
CA LEU A 43 9.50 -2.01 -5.28
C LEU A 43 10.12 -3.00 -6.29
N PHE A 44 9.58 -4.22 -6.39
CA PHE A 44 10.07 -5.20 -7.36
C PHE A 44 9.87 -4.74 -8.80
N LEU A 45 8.70 -4.16 -9.13
CA LEU A 45 8.45 -3.59 -10.45
C LEU A 45 9.41 -2.45 -10.77
N GLY A 46 9.72 -1.59 -9.81
CA GLY A 46 10.71 -0.51 -9.98
C GLY A 46 12.10 -1.04 -10.33
N VAL A 47 12.56 -2.08 -9.62
CA VAL A 47 13.86 -2.71 -9.89
C VAL A 47 13.89 -3.36 -11.28
N VAL A 48 12.83 -4.06 -11.67
CA VAL A 48 12.73 -4.68 -13.00
C VAL A 48 12.71 -3.62 -14.09
N ALA A 49 11.88 -2.58 -13.95
CA ALA A 49 11.80 -1.49 -14.91
C ALA A 49 13.16 -0.82 -15.11
N LEU A 50 13.88 -0.53 -14.02
CA LEU A 50 15.23 0.02 -14.09
C LEU A 50 16.20 -0.91 -14.83
N ARG A 51 16.21 -2.21 -14.50
CA ARG A 51 17.06 -3.19 -15.19
C ARG A 51 16.75 -3.27 -16.67
N VAL A 52 15.48 -3.25 -17.06
CA VAL A 52 15.07 -3.28 -18.47
C VAL A 52 15.57 -2.04 -19.20
N ILE A 53 15.41 -0.86 -18.61
CA ILE A 53 15.87 0.40 -19.23
C ILE A 53 17.38 0.38 -19.44
N VAL A 54 18.14 -0.05 -18.43
CA VAL A 54 19.62 -0.13 -18.53
C VAL A 54 20.05 -1.22 -19.52
N ALA A 55 19.35 -2.36 -19.58
CA ALA A 55 19.70 -3.46 -20.47
C ALA A 55 19.48 -3.15 -21.97
N VAL A 56 18.59 -2.20 -22.29
CA VAL A 56 18.36 -1.77 -23.67
C VAL A 56 19.40 -0.74 -24.12
N MET A 57 20.16 -0.16 -23.19
CA MET A 57 21.18 0.83 -23.54
C MET A 57 22.48 0.18 -24.05
N PRO A 58 23.23 0.88 -24.94
CA PRO A 58 24.51 0.39 -25.43
C PRO A 58 25.53 0.22 -24.30
N ASP A 59 26.48 -0.70 -24.49
CA ASP A 59 27.58 -0.90 -23.54
C ASP A 59 28.47 0.35 -23.46
N GLY A 60 28.64 0.87 -22.24
CA GLY A 60 29.49 2.04 -21.96
C GLY A 60 29.03 2.83 -20.73
N ALA A 61 29.99 3.34 -19.94
CA ALA A 61 29.71 4.03 -18.68
C ALA A 61 28.83 5.30 -18.80
N ILE A 62 28.84 5.94 -19.98
CA ILE A 62 28.03 7.13 -20.25
C ILE A 62 26.55 6.76 -20.47
N TRP A 63 26.31 5.63 -21.14
CA TRP A 63 24.97 5.14 -21.43
C TRP A 63 24.28 4.60 -20.19
N SER A 64 24.99 3.92 -19.29
CA SER A 64 24.39 3.49 -18.01
C SER A 64 23.90 4.69 -17.18
N GLY A 65 24.67 5.79 -17.14
CA GLY A 65 24.25 7.05 -16.51
C GLY A 65 22.97 7.64 -17.09
N LEU A 66 22.85 7.66 -18.43
CA LEU A 66 21.63 8.09 -19.12
C LEU A 66 20.45 7.16 -18.83
N GLY A 67 20.68 5.85 -18.68
CA GLY A 67 19.66 4.86 -18.32
C GLY A 67 19.07 5.13 -16.94
N TYR A 68 19.90 5.46 -15.96
CA TYR A 68 19.44 5.85 -14.62
C TYR A 68 18.62 7.15 -14.65
N LEU A 69 19.05 8.16 -15.41
CA LEU A 69 18.30 9.41 -15.57
C LEU A 69 16.94 9.18 -16.25
N ALA A 70 16.90 8.39 -17.32
CA ALA A 70 15.65 8.04 -18.01
C ALA A 70 14.70 7.29 -17.07
N ALA A 71 15.20 6.32 -16.29
CA ALA A 71 14.39 5.60 -15.31
C ALA A 71 13.84 6.53 -14.21
N ALA A 72 14.63 7.51 -13.75
CA ALA A 72 14.18 8.50 -12.78
C ALA A 72 13.03 9.37 -13.32
N VAL A 73 13.13 9.83 -14.58
CA VAL A 73 12.07 10.62 -15.23
C VAL A 73 10.79 9.79 -15.37
N VAL A 74 10.90 8.52 -15.78
CA VAL A 74 9.76 7.61 -15.89
C VAL A 74 9.10 7.39 -14.52
N LEU A 75 9.89 7.14 -13.47
CA LEU A 75 9.38 6.97 -12.10
C LEU A 75 8.68 8.22 -11.58
N LEU A 76 9.23 9.41 -11.84
CA LEU A 76 8.59 10.67 -11.47
C LEU A 76 7.26 10.87 -12.19
N GLY A 77 7.19 10.55 -13.49
CA GLY A 77 5.96 10.59 -14.27
C GLY A 77 4.88 9.65 -13.74
N ILE A 78 5.25 8.40 -13.44
CA ILE A 78 4.32 7.40 -12.88
C ILE A 78 3.85 7.84 -11.49
N THR A 79 4.78 8.20 -10.59
CA THR A 79 4.44 8.58 -9.21
C THR A 79 3.60 9.85 -9.19
N GLY A 80 3.96 10.86 -9.99
CA GLY A 80 3.18 12.08 -10.14
C GLY A 80 1.79 11.83 -10.72
N GLY A 81 1.66 10.94 -11.71
CA GLY A 81 0.37 10.54 -12.28
C GLY A 81 -0.52 9.79 -11.29
N VAL A 82 0.05 8.87 -10.51
CA VAL A 82 -0.65 8.15 -9.44
C VAL A 82 -1.09 9.12 -8.35
N MET A 83 -0.20 10.02 -7.92
CA MET A 83 -0.51 11.03 -6.90
C MET A 83 -1.64 11.96 -7.36
N TRP A 84 -1.57 12.44 -8.61
CA TRP A 84 -2.62 13.28 -9.18
C TRP A 84 -3.98 12.58 -9.20
N ARG A 85 -4.02 11.29 -9.58
CA ARG A 85 -5.22 10.45 -9.52
C ARG A 85 -5.72 10.21 -8.10
N ALA A 86 -4.84 10.16 -7.10
CA ALA A 86 -5.23 9.98 -5.70
C ALA A 86 -5.78 11.27 -5.07
N THR A 87 -5.37 12.44 -5.57
CA THR A 87 -5.79 13.76 -5.06
C THR A 87 -7.02 14.35 -5.76
N LYS A 88 -7.48 13.76 -6.86
CA LYS A 88 -8.66 14.20 -7.62
C LYS A 88 -9.86 13.32 -7.31
#